data_AF-A0A1E3W9L4-F1
#
_entry.id   AF-A0A1E3W9L4-F1
#
_cell.length_a   1.000
_cell.length_b   1.000
_cell.length_c   1.000
_cell.angle_alpha   90.00
_cell.angle_beta   90.00
_cell.angle_gamma   90.00
#
_symmetry.space_group_name_H-M   'P 1'
#
loop_
_entity.id
_entity.type
_entity.pdbx_description
1 polymer ?
#
loop_
_entity_poly.entity_id
_entity_poly.type
_entity_poly.pdbx_seq_one_letter_code
_entity_poly.pdbx_strand_id
1 'polypeptide(L)'
;HITRQRDAKRKQVEAKAQLNAEERVIDALVGASASASTRETFRRRLRSAELDDKEIEIQVAESASMPSFEIPGMPGSQVGMINLSDMLGKALGQRTKPRKVSVKDSFDILMAEESDKLIDDDMMIQEAIKIVENDGIVFLDEIDKICARSERAGADVSREGVQRDLLPLIEGTTVGTKYGPVKTDHILFIASGAFHIAKPSDLLPELQGRLPIRVELRALTGEDFRRILTEPKACLINQYVALMKTEGLTLEFTEDSIDAIADIAVEVNTSVENIGARRLMTVMERILDEISFEAGDRHGETVTIDGAYVREHIGDLAKNADLSKFIL
;
A
#
# COMPACT_ATOMS: atom_id res chain seq x y z
N HIS A 1 -4.91 5.66 1.47
CA HIS A 1 -5.29 6.33 2.73
C HIS A 1 -6.81 6.30 2.94
N ILE A 2 -7.60 6.82 1.99
CA ILE A 2 -9.08 6.83 2.02
C ILE A 2 -9.69 5.44 2.36
N THR A 3 -9.23 4.36 1.73
CA THR A 3 -9.71 3.00 2.06
C THR A 3 -9.45 2.60 3.51
N ARG A 4 -8.24 2.86 4.04
CA ARG A 4 -7.92 2.60 5.46
C ARG A 4 -8.75 3.46 6.41
N GLN A 5 -9.00 4.72 6.06
CA GLN A 5 -9.88 5.61 6.81
C GLN A 5 -11.33 5.12 6.80
N ARG A 6 -11.81 4.61 5.66
CA ARG A 6 -13.14 4.00 5.55
C ARG A 6 -13.27 2.81 6.50
N ASP A 7 -12.27 1.92 6.54
CA ASP A 7 -12.29 0.78 7.45
C ASP A 7 -12.23 1.20 8.93
N ALA A 8 -11.46 2.23 9.27
CA ALA A 8 -11.41 2.79 10.61
C ALA A 8 -12.74 3.46 11.02
N LYS A 9 -13.36 4.23 10.12
CA LYS A 9 -14.67 4.86 10.35
C LYS A 9 -15.79 3.83 10.44
N ARG A 10 -15.75 2.74 9.67
CA ARG A 10 -16.67 1.59 9.80
C ARG A 10 -16.72 1.08 11.23
N LYS A 11 -15.56 0.93 11.89
CA LYS A 11 -15.48 0.54 13.31
C LYS A 11 -16.07 1.59 14.27
N GLN A 12 -15.94 2.87 13.95
CA GLN A 12 -16.50 3.95 14.78
C GLN A 12 -18.03 4.05 14.66
N VAL A 13 -18.58 3.74 13.49
CA VAL A 13 -20.04 3.74 13.25
C VAL A 13 -20.69 2.39 13.54
N GLU A 14 -19.91 1.35 13.83
CA GLU A 14 -20.36 -0.04 14.02
C GLU A 14 -21.51 -0.15 15.03
N ALA A 15 -21.39 0.49 16.20
CA ALA A 15 -22.44 0.47 17.21
C ALA A 15 -23.76 1.09 16.72
N LYS A 16 -23.69 2.15 15.91
CA LYS A 16 -24.87 2.83 15.35
C LYS A 16 -25.43 2.07 14.15
N ALA A 17 -24.57 1.49 13.32
CA ALA A 17 -24.94 0.61 12.22
C ALA A 17 -25.65 -0.64 12.75
N GLN A 18 -25.18 -1.21 13.86
CA GLN A 18 -25.79 -2.36 14.51
C GLN A 18 -27.20 -2.06 15.03
N LEU A 19 -27.41 -0.91 15.67
CA LEU A 19 -28.74 -0.49 16.10
C LEU A 19 -29.70 -0.30 14.91
N ASN A 20 -29.23 0.31 13.83
CA ASN A 20 -30.03 0.48 12.61
C ASN A 20 -30.35 -0.87 11.94
N ALA A 21 -29.37 -1.79 11.87
CA ALA A 21 -29.55 -3.12 11.33
C ALA A 21 -30.55 -3.93 12.18
N GLU A 22 -30.44 -3.89 13.51
CA GLU A 22 -31.40 -4.49 14.44
C GLU A 22 -32.83 -3.97 14.19
N GLU A 23 -33.01 -2.66 14.04
CA GLU A 23 -34.33 -2.07 13.75
C GLU A 23 -34.91 -2.56 12.42
N ARG A 24 -34.09 -2.66 11.37
CA ARG A 24 -34.53 -3.17 10.06
C ARG A 24 -34.94 -4.65 10.10
N VAL A 25 -34.24 -5.46 10.89
CA VAL A 25 -34.61 -6.87 11.10
C VAL A 25 -35.92 -6.97 11.89
N ILE A 26 -36.09 -6.16 12.94
CA ILE A 26 -37.34 -6.09 13.71
C ILE A 26 -38.49 -5.65 12.80
N ASP A 27 -38.30 -4.63 11.95
CA ASP A 27 -39.29 -4.19 10.97
C ASP A 27 -39.71 -5.32 10.02
N ALA A 28 -38.76 -6.13 9.55
CA ALA A 28 -39.06 -7.27 8.69
C ALA A 28 -39.81 -8.40 9.43
N LEU A 29 -39.58 -8.56 10.74
CA LEU A 29 -40.19 -9.61 11.56
C LEU A 29 -41.61 -9.28 12.03
N VAL A 30 -41.86 -8.03 12.45
CA VAL A 30 -43.13 -7.62 13.07
C VAL A 30 -43.91 -6.59 12.27
N GLY A 31 -43.31 -6.01 11.24
CA GLY A 31 -43.87 -4.91 10.45
C GLY A 31 -43.63 -3.54 11.09
N ALA A 32 -43.51 -2.51 10.24
CA ALA A 32 -43.23 -1.13 10.67
C ALA A 32 -44.31 -0.53 11.58
N SER A 33 -45.54 -1.06 11.58
CA SER A 33 -46.68 -0.60 12.39
C SER A 33 -46.86 -1.34 13.72
N ALA A 34 -45.95 -2.25 14.08
CA ALA A 34 -46.04 -3.00 15.33
C ALA A 34 -45.92 -2.11 16.58
N SER A 35 -46.61 -2.48 17.66
CA SER A 35 -46.55 -1.74 18.93
C SER A 35 -45.15 -1.77 19.55
N ALA A 36 -44.79 -0.73 20.31
CA ALA A 36 -43.49 -0.63 20.99
C ALA A 36 -43.21 -1.84 21.90
N SER A 37 -44.23 -2.36 22.60
CA SER A 37 -44.12 -3.57 23.44
C SER A 37 -43.79 -4.83 22.64
N THR A 38 -44.35 -4.97 21.44
CA THR A 38 -44.08 -6.10 20.54
C THR A 38 -42.66 -6.01 19.99
N ARG A 39 -42.23 -4.83 19.54
CA ARG A 39 -40.86 -4.58 19.05
C ARG A 39 -39.82 -4.91 20.11
N GLU A 40 -40.02 -4.47 21.35
CA GLU A 40 -39.09 -4.72 22.45
C GLU A 40 -38.99 -6.21 22.80
N THR A 41 -40.10 -6.94 22.75
CA THR A 41 -40.10 -8.39 22.97
C THR A 41 -39.31 -9.11 21.87
N PHE A 42 -39.52 -8.75 20.61
CA PHE A 42 -38.76 -9.33 19.49
C PHE A 42 -37.29 -8.93 19.50
N ARG A 43 -36.95 -7.71 19.93
CA ARG A 43 -35.56 -7.25 20.12
C ARG A 43 -34.81 -8.11 21.12
N ARG A 44 -35.44 -8.44 22.26
CA ARG A 44 -34.84 -9.34 23.26
C ARG A 44 -34.59 -10.73 22.69
N ARG A 45 -35.56 -11.27 21.95
CA ARG A 45 -35.46 -12.59 21.30
C ARG A 45 -34.43 -12.64 20.18
N LEU A 46 -34.26 -11.52 19.47
CA LEU A 46 -33.23 -11.35 18.46
C LEU A 46 -31.84 -11.39 19.09
N ARG A 47 -31.64 -10.67 20.20
CA ARG A 47 -30.37 -10.65 20.94
C ARG A 47 -30.06 -11.96 21.66
N SER A 48 -31.06 -12.78 21.98
CA SER A 48 -30.87 -14.14 22.52
C SER A 48 -30.67 -15.20 21.44
N ALA A 49 -30.54 -14.82 20.16
CA ALA A 49 -30.36 -15.72 19.01
C ALA A 49 -31.51 -16.74 18.81
N GLU A 50 -32.69 -16.48 19.36
CA GLU A 50 -33.86 -17.37 19.25
C GLU A 50 -34.54 -17.30 17.87
N LEU A 51 -34.14 -16.35 17.03
CA LEU A 51 -34.79 -16.03 15.77
C LEU A 51 -33.87 -16.25 14.55
N ASP A 52 -32.62 -16.69 14.76
CA ASP A 52 -31.57 -16.79 13.74
C ASP A 52 -32.00 -17.58 12.50
N ASP A 53 -32.70 -18.70 12.71
CA ASP A 53 -33.15 -19.61 11.64
C ASP A 53 -34.41 -19.13 10.91
N LYS A 54 -35.06 -18.04 11.37
CA LYS A 54 -36.27 -17.54 10.71
C LYS A 54 -35.91 -16.83 9.41
N GLU A 55 -36.72 -17.06 8.38
CA GLU A 55 -36.62 -16.31 7.14
C GLU A 55 -37.30 -14.95 7.26
N ILE A 56 -36.62 -13.92 6.78
CA ILE A 56 -37.13 -12.56 6.65
C ILE A 56 -36.91 -12.05 5.23
N GLU A 57 -37.72 -11.09 4.82
CA GLU A 57 -37.57 -10.39 3.56
C GLU A 57 -37.04 -8.98 3.84
N ILE A 58 -35.81 -8.70 3.41
CA ILE A 58 -35.17 -7.40 3.57
C ILE A 58 -35.00 -6.72 2.21
N GLN A 59 -35.14 -5.39 2.19
CA GLN A 59 -34.86 -4.58 1.01
C GLN A 59 -33.36 -4.29 0.95
N VAL A 60 -32.64 -4.84 -0.03
CA VAL A 60 -31.18 -4.62 -0.15
C VAL A 60 -30.91 -3.69 -1.32
N ALA A 61 -29.93 -2.79 -1.18
CA ALA A 61 -29.50 -1.95 -2.29
C ALA A 61 -29.03 -2.79 -3.49
N GLU A 62 -29.58 -2.51 -4.66
CA GLU A 62 -29.18 -3.15 -5.91
C GLU A 62 -27.88 -2.49 -6.38
N SER A 63 -26.77 -3.22 -6.33
CA SER A 63 -25.52 -2.79 -6.98
C SER A 63 -25.77 -2.77 -8.48
N ALA A 64 -25.85 -1.57 -9.06
CA ALA A 64 -26.08 -1.38 -10.48
C ALA A 64 -24.85 -1.84 -11.29
N SER A 65 -24.70 -3.14 -11.49
CA SER A 65 -23.89 -3.68 -12.58
C SER A 65 -24.72 -3.58 -13.85
N MET A 66 -24.76 -2.41 -14.48
CA MET A 66 -25.31 -2.31 -15.83
C MET A 66 -24.39 -3.13 -16.77
N PRO A 67 -24.97 -3.95 -17.68
CA PRO A 67 -24.19 -4.60 -18.72
C PRO A 67 -23.42 -3.53 -19.50
N SER A 68 -22.12 -3.76 -19.74
CA SER A 68 -21.33 -2.94 -20.65
C SER A 68 -22.07 -2.85 -21.99
N PHE A 69 -22.66 -1.69 -22.27
CA PHE A 69 -23.24 -1.42 -23.58
C PHE A 69 -22.08 -1.02 -24.50
N GLU A 70 -21.50 -1.99 -25.18
CA GLU A 70 -20.57 -1.71 -26.27
C GLU A 70 -21.36 -1.12 -27.44
N ILE A 71 -21.20 0.19 -27.66
CA ILE A 71 -21.66 0.84 -28.90
C ILE A 71 -20.62 0.51 -29.98
N PRO A 72 -20.98 -0.24 -31.04
CA PRO A 72 -20.05 -0.57 -32.10
C PRO A 72 -19.60 0.71 -32.83
N GLY A 73 -18.29 0.98 -32.87
CA GLY A 73 -17.68 1.99 -33.74
C GLY A 73 -17.06 3.23 -33.09
N MET A 74 -17.01 3.35 -31.75
CA MET A 74 -16.38 4.50 -31.07
C MET A 74 -15.36 4.05 -30.02
N PRO A 75 -14.05 4.04 -30.34
CA PRO A 75 -12.99 3.80 -29.37
C PRO A 75 -12.79 5.05 -28.51
N GLY A 76 -12.91 4.92 -27.17
CA GLY A 76 -12.43 5.94 -26.22
C GLY A 76 -13.48 6.74 -25.44
N SER A 77 -14.79 6.50 -25.61
CA SER A 77 -15.85 7.24 -24.89
C SER A 77 -16.22 6.65 -23.50
N GLN A 78 -15.55 5.58 -23.05
CA GLN A 78 -15.94 4.83 -21.85
C GLN A 78 -15.71 5.58 -20.53
N VAL A 79 -14.72 6.47 -20.43
CA VAL A 79 -14.34 7.10 -19.15
C VAL A 79 -15.34 8.19 -18.71
N GLY A 80 -15.97 8.88 -19.67
CA GLY A 80 -16.93 9.97 -19.37
C GLY A 80 -18.33 9.49 -18.96
N MET A 81 -18.77 8.32 -19.45
CA MET A 81 -20.11 7.79 -19.17
C MET A 81 -20.24 7.12 -17.80
N ILE A 82 -19.13 6.58 -17.26
CA ILE A 82 -19.13 5.92 -15.94
C ILE A 82 -19.45 6.94 -14.82
N ASN A 83 -18.85 8.13 -14.86
CA ASN A 83 -19.10 9.17 -13.86
C ASN A 83 -20.51 9.78 -13.95
N LEU A 84 -21.09 9.87 -15.15
CA LEU A 84 -22.44 10.41 -15.35
C LEU A 84 -23.51 9.41 -14.88
N SER A 85 -23.28 8.11 -15.06
CA SER A 85 -24.15 7.03 -14.57
C SER A 85 -24.16 6.94 -13.04
N ASP A 86 -23.00 7.05 -12.39
CA ASP A 86 -22.91 7.01 -10.93
C ASP A 86 -23.57 8.23 -10.27
N MET A 87 -23.42 9.42 -10.88
CA MET A 87 -24.15 10.62 -10.45
C MET A 87 -25.66 10.50 -10.67
N LEU A 88 -26.11 9.93 -11.79
CA LEU A 88 -27.54 9.75 -12.07
C LEU A 88 -28.18 8.69 -11.15
N GLY A 89 -27.45 7.62 -10.82
CA GLY A 89 -27.86 6.62 -9.85
C GLY A 89 -27.99 7.16 -8.42
N LYS A 90 -27.06 8.04 -8.00
CA LYS A 90 -27.19 8.75 -6.71
C LYS A 90 -28.36 9.74 -6.68
N ALA A 91 -28.68 10.38 -7.81
CA ALA A 91 -29.77 11.37 -7.90
C ALA A 91 -31.18 10.75 -7.95
N LEU A 92 -31.35 9.53 -8.47
CA LEU A 92 -32.65 8.85 -8.57
C LEU A 92 -33.02 8.00 -7.35
N GLY A 93 -32.17 7.99 -6.32
CA GLY A 93 -32.27 7.09 -5.16
C GLY A 93 -31.77 5.68 -5.49
N GLN A 94 -31.04 5.06 -4.55
CA GLN A 94 -30.63 3.67 -4.67
C GLN A 94 -31.87 2.78 -4.83
N ARG A 95 -31.98 2.08 -5.98
CA ARG A 95 -32.99 1.04 -6.16
C ARG A 95 -32.72 -0.08 -5.16
N THR A 96 -33.76 -0.48 -4.44
CA THR A 96 -33.71 -1.62 -3.52
C THR A 96 -34.51 -2.77 -4.08
N LYS A 97 -34.05 -4.00 -3.82
CA LYS A 97 -34.74 -5.22 -4.22
C LYS A 97 -35.04 -6.06 -2.98
N PRO A 98 -36.24 -6.65 -2.86
CA PRO A 98 -36.53 -7.60 -1.82
C PRO A 98 -35.69 -8.86 -1.99
N ARG A 99 -35.03 -9.28 -0.90
CA ARG A 99 -34.27 -10.52 -0.82
C ARG A 99 -34.69 -11.27 0.43
N LYS A 100 -35.04 -12.55 0.26
CA LYS A 100 -35.30 -13.46 1.38
C LYS A 100 -33.99 -14.06 1.87
N VAL A 101 -33.74 -13.95 3.16
CA VAL A 101 -32.54 -14.44 3.85
C VAL A 101 -32.92 -14.86 5.27
N SER A 102 -32.06 -15.65 5.93
CA SER A 102 -32.21 -15.91 7.36
C SER A 102 -31.96 -14.63 8.17
N VAL A 103 -32.52 -14.54 9.39
CA VAL A 103 -32.23 -13.45 10.32
C VAL A 103 -30.72 -13.36 10.57
N LYS A 104 -30.04 -14.49 10.73
CA LYS A 104 -28.59 -14.54 10.93
C LYS A 104 -27.81 -13.92 9.77
N ASP A 105 -28.09 -14.34 8.54
CA ASP A 105 -27.37 -13.85 7.36
C ASP A 105 -27.74 -12.40 7.00
N SER A 106 -28.91 -11.93 7.46
CA SER A 106 -29.35 -10.56 7.23
C SER A 106 -28.45 -9.52 7.90
N PHE A 107 -27.85 -9.86 9.05
CA PHE A 107 -27.03 -8.92 9.81
C PHE A 107 -25.77 -8.52 9.06
N ASP A 108 -25.05 -9.45 8.45
CA ASP A 108 -23.82 -9.12 7.70
C ASP A 108 -24.12 -8.18 6.53
N ILE A 109 -25.24 -8.40 5.84
CA ILE A 109 -25.69 -7.58 4.71
C ILE A 109 -26.09 -6.18 5.19
N LEU A 110 -26.95 -6.11 6.20
CA LEU A 110 -27.48 -4.84 6.72
C LEU A 110 -26.40 -4.04 7.44
N MET A 111 -25.48 -4.68 8.14
CA MET A 111 -24.33 -4.03 8.78
C MET A 111 -23.45 -3.33 7.75
N ALA A 112 -23.15 -3.98 6.62
CA ALA A 112 -22.39 -3.37 5.55
C ALA A 112 -23.12 -2.14 4.96
N GLU A 113 -24.42 -2.28 4.67
CA GLU A 113 -25.23 -1.21 4.08
C GLU A 113 -25.41 -0.01 5.01
N GLU A 114 -25.74 -0.25 6.29
CA GLU A 114 -25.94 0.82 7.28
C GLU A 114 -24.61 1.50 7.65
N SER A 115 -23.51 0.74 7.71
CA SER A 115 -22.18 1.34 7.88
C SER A 115 -21.83 2.26 6.72
N ASP A 116 -22.11 1.86 5.48
CA ASP A 116 -21.83 2.67 4.30
C ASP A 116 -22.72 3.93 4.22
N LYS A 117 -23.98 3.87 4.67
CA LYS A 117 -24.86 5.06 4.78
C LYS A 117 -24.40 6.07 5.83
N LEU A 118 -23.84 5.57 6.93
CA LEU A 118 -23.36 6.42 8.03
C LEU A 118 -22.01 7.06 7.73
N ILE A 119 -21.33 6.61 6.68
CA ILE A 119 -20.09 7.20 6.19
C ILE A 119 -20.44 8.33 5.24
N ASP A 120 -20.19 9.55 5.70
CA ASP A 120 -20.21 10.74 4.86
C ASP A 120 -18.94 10.75 3.98
N ASP A 121 -19.10 10.30 2.73
CA ASP A 121 -18.03 10.27 1.73
C ASP A 121 -17.46 11.67 1.45
N ASP A 122 -18.28 12.73 1.49
CA ASP A 122 -17.84 14.10 1.27
C ASP A 122 -16.95 14.58 2.43
N MET A 123 -17.36 14.30 3.66
CA MET A 123 -16.56 14.59 4.85
C MET A 123 -15.24 13.80 4.84
N MET A 124 -15.24 12.54 4.38
CA MET A 124 -14.02 11.74 4.26
C MET A 124 -13.07 12.31 3.20
N ILE A 125 -13.61 12.75 2.06
CA ILE A 125 -12.82 13.40 1.00
C ILE A 125 -12.18 14.69 1.52
N GLN A 126 -12.95 15.53 2.22
CA GLN A 126 -12.43 16.76 2.83
C GLN A 126 -11.32 16.47 3.85
N GLU A 127 -11.51 15.46 4.70
CA GLU A 127 -10.50 15.04 5.67
C GLU A 127 -9.23 14.51 4.99
N ALA A 128 -9.37 13.71 3.93
CA ALA A 128 -8.25 13.21 3.15
C ALA A 128 -7.47 14.33 2.46
N ILE A 129 -8.16 15.32 1.86
CA ILE A 129 -7.52 16.51 1.29
C ILE A 129 -6.74 17.23 2.39
N LYS A 130 -7.37 17.49 3.54
CA LYS A 130 -6.71 18.17 4.66
C LYS A 130 -5.44 17.45 5.13
N ILE A 131 -5.45 16.12 5.20
CA ILE A 131 -4.27 15.32 5.56
C ILE A 131 -3.18 15.45 4.51
N VAL A 132 -3.52 15.39 3.21
CA VAL A 132 -2.52 15.59 2.15
C VAL A 132 -1.94 17.00 2.20
N GLU A 133 -2.77 18.02 2.40
CA GLU A 133 -2.32 19.41 2.44
C GLU A 133 -1.40 19.69 3.64
N ASN A 134 -1.64 19.09 4.81
CA ASN A 134 -0.92 19.44 6.05
C ASN A 134 0.16 18.42 6.47
N ASP A 135 -0.03 17.14 6.14
CA ASP A 135 0.83 16.03 6.56
C ASP A 135 1.43 15.27 5.34
N GLY A 136 1.17 15.76 4.12
CA GLY A 136 1.66 15.14 2.90
C GLY A 136 3.19 15.16 2.83
N ILE A 137 3.76 14.04 2.41
CA ILE A 137 5.20 13.91 2.14
C ILE A 137 5.38 13.45 0.69
N VAL A 138 6.20 14.17 -0.07
CA VAL A 138 6.61 13.83 -1.42
C VAL A 138 8.10 13.54 -1.42
N PHE A 139 8.49 12.33 -1.83
CA PHE A 139 9.88 11.94 -2.01
C PHE A 139 10.27 11.99 -3.49
N LEU A 140 11.21 12.87 -3.84
CA LEU A 140 11.76 13.04 -5.18
C LEU A 140 13.11 12.33 -5.24
N ASP A 141 13.12 11.12 -5.79
CA ASP A 141 14.37 10.35 -5.96
C ASP A 141 15.16 10.83 -7.18
N GLU A 142 16.47 10.60 -7.16
CA GLU A 142 17.40 10.90 -8.27
C GLU A 142 17.32 12.33 -8.83
N ILE A 143 17.12 13.34 -7.98
CA ILE A 143 17.01 14.75 -8.40
C ILE A 143 18.30 15.25 -9.08
N ASP A 144 19.44 14.61 -8.82
CA ASP A 144 20.72 14.93 -9.46
C ASP A 144 20.74 14.63 -10.97
N LYS A 145 19.83 13.78 -11.47
CA LYS A 145 19.72 13.46 -12.91
C LYS A 145 19.11 14.58 -13.73
N ILE A 146 18.36 15.48 -13.10
CA ILE A 146 17.74 16.63 -13.75
C ILE A 146 18.56 17.92 -13.63
N CYS A 147 19.74 17.87 -13.00
CA CYS A 147 20.71 18.96 -13.05
C CYS A 147 21.26 19.15 -14.48
N ALA A 148 21.43 20.41 -14.89
CA ALA A 148 22.12 20.73 -16.14
C ALA A 148 23.61 20.39 -16.00
N ARG A 149 24.21 19.78 -17.04
CA ARG A 149 25.66 19.59 -17.03
C ARG A 149 26.30 20.84 -17.62
N SER A 150 27.20 21.48 -16.87
CA SER A 150 27.85 22.74 -17.21
C SER A 150 28.62 22.79 -18.56
N GLU A 151 28.72 21.69 -19.32
CA GLU A 151 29.59 21.59 -20.51
C GLU A 151 28.89 21.23 -21.85
N ARG A 152 27.57 20.94 -21.93
CA ARG A 152 26.95 20.52 -23.21
C ARG A 152 25.56 21.12 -23.49
N ALA A 153 25.56 22.28 -24.16
CA ALA A 153 24.42 23.13 -24.55
C ALA A 153 23.33 22.53 -25.48
N GLY A 154 23.14 21.21 -25.58
CA GLY A 154 22.18 20.58 -26.51
C GLY A 154 21.06 19.76 -25.87
N ALA A 155 21.32 19.12 -24.72
CA ALA A 155 20.34 18.25 -24.03
C ALA A 155 19.80 18.85 -22.72
N ASP A 156 20.32 20.01 -22.31
CA ASP A 156 20.05 20.60 -20.99
C ASP A 156 18.66 21.26 -20.88
N VAL A 157 18.08 21.72 -22.00
CA VAL A 157 16.75 22.40 -22.01
C VAL A 157 15.66 21.50 -21.44
N SER A 158 15.71 20.19 -21.72
CA SER A 158 14.71 19.24 -21.22
C SER A 158 14.85 18.96 -19.72
N ARG A 159 16.06 19.04 -19.16
CA ARG A 159 16.31 18.74 -17.74
C ARG A 159 15.96 19.91 -16.85
N GLU A 160 16.32 21.11 -17.29
CA GLU A 160 15.91 22.36 -16.64
C GLU A 160 14.39 22.54 -16.69
N GLY A 161 13.74 22.14 -17.79
CA GLY A 161 12.28 22.14 -17.90
C GLY A 161 11.59 21.35 -16.78
N VAL A 162 12.09 20.16 -16.45
CA VAL A 162 11.54 19.34 -15.35
C VAL A 162 11.68 20.07 -14.01
N GLN A 163 12.82 20.73 -13.76
CA GLN A 163 12.98 21.54 -12.54
C GLN A 163 11.96 22.69 -12.49
N ARG A 164 11.75 23.39 -13.61
CA ARG A 164 10.78 24.49 -13.72
C ARG A 164 9.35 24.02 -13.49
N ASP A 165 9.00 22.83 -13.98
CA ASP A 165 7.69 22.23 -13.79
C ASP A 165 7.46 21.75 -12.34
N LEU A 166 8.53 21.40 -11.62
CA LEU A 166 8.47 21.04 -10.20
C LEU A 166 8.34 22.26 -9.27
N LEU A 167 8.83 23.44 -9.69
CA LEU A 167 8.81 24.64 -8.85
C LEU A 167 7.41 24.97 -8.31
N PRO A 168 6.33 25.09 -9.11
CA PRO A 168 5.00 25.41 -8.60
C PRO A 168 4.51 24.46 -7.50
N LEU A 169 4.88 23.19 -7.57
CA LEU A 169 4.49 22.20 -6.55
C LEU A 169 5.18 22.47 -5.22
N ILE A 170 6.47 22.80 -5.24
CA ILE A 170 7.27 23.07 -4.04
C ILE A 170 7.02 24.48 -3.51
N GLU A 171 6.72 25.44 -4.38
CA GLU A 171 6.42 26.82 -3.99
C GLU A 171 5.01 27.00 -3.41
N GLY A 172 4.10 26.10 -3.74
CA GLY A 172 2.68 26.17 -3.37
C GLY A 172 1.81 26.47 -4.56
N THR A 173 1.00 25.48 -4.96
CA THR A 173 -0.01 25.62 -6.01
C THR A 173 -1.24 24.80 -5.67
N THR A 174 -2.34 25.05 -6.41
CA THR A 174 -3.55 24.22 -6.30
C THR A 174 -3.60 23.23 -7.47
N VAL A 175 -3.56 21.94 -7.14
CA VAL A 175 -3.65 20.85 -8.10
C VAL A 175 -5.05 20.25 -8.07
N GLY A 176 -5.72 20.21 -9.23
CA GLY A 176 -7.02 19.56 -9.37
C GLY A 176 -6.88 18.04 -9.35
N THR A 177 -7.55 17.37 -8.42
CA THR A 177 -7.62 15.90 -8.36
C THR A 177 -9.06 15.42 -8.55
N LYS A 178 -9.25 14.11 -8.77
CA LYS A 178 -10.58 13.50 -8.81
C LYS A 178 -11.38 13.63 -7.49
N TYR A 179 -10.71 14.01 -6.40
CA TYR A 179 -11.32 14.20 -5.08
C TYR A 179 -11.54 15.68 -4.75
N GLY A 180 -11.12 16.59 -5.63
CA GLY A 180 -11.17 18.02 -5.40
C GLY A 180 -9.78 18.68 -5.51
N PRO A 181 -9.73 20.01 -5.36
CA PRO A 181 -8.48 20.75 -5.35
C PRO A 181 -7.64 20.44 -4.11
N VAL A 182 -6.32 20.32 -4.28
CA VAL A 182 -5.34 20.12 -3.21
C VAL A 182 -4.29 21.22 -3.29
N LYS A 183 -4.04 21.91 -2.17
CA LYS A 183 -2.97 22.89 -2.03
C LYS A 183 -1.66 22.25 -1.59
N THR A 184 -0.55 22.63 -2.21
CA THR A 184 0.77 22.02 -1.92
C THR A 184 1.63 22.82 -0.93
N ASP A 185 1.12 23.96 -0.42
CA ASP A 185 1.84 24.93 0.40
C ASP A 185 2.54 24.35 1.65
N HIS A 186 1.98 23.28 2.24
CA HIS A 186 2.50 22.66 3.47
C HIS A 186 2.94 21.20 3.28
N ILE A 187 3.03 20.74 2.03
CA ILE A 187 3.56 19.41 1.74
C ILE A 187 5.07 19.41 1.98
N LEU A 188 5.56 18.41 2.72
CA LEU A 188 7.00 18.20 2.92
C LEU A 188 7.60 17.53 1.68
N PHE A 189 8.54 18.21 1.04
CA PHE A 189 9.33 17.62 -0.05
C PHE A 189 10.68 17.14 0.48
N ILE A 190 11.01 15.88 0.16
CA ILE A 190 12.32 15.28 0.42
C ILE A 190 12.92 14.93 -0.94
N ALA A 191 14.00 15.57 -1.32
CA ALA A 191 14.73 15.24 -2.54
C ALA A 191 15.99 14.45 -2.21
N SER A 192 16.26 13.40 -2.97
CA SER A 192 17.46 12.59 -2.86
C SER A 192 18.20 12.52 -4.19
N GLY A 193 19.51 12.31 -4.13
CA GLY A 193 20.37 12.16 -5.30
C GLY A 193 21.77 11.75 -4.86
N ALA A 194 22.47 11.01 -5.73
CA ALA A 194 23.84 10.58 -5.45
C ALA A 194 24.85 11.72 -5.65
N PHE A 195 24.54 12.67 -6.53
CA PHE A 195 25.37 13.85 -6.83
C PHE A 195 26.84 13.48 -7.21
N HIS A 196 27.02 12.34 -7.89
CA HIS A 196 28.34 11.91 -8.37
C HIS A 196 28.87 12.76 -9.55
N ILE A 197 27.95 13.23 -10.40
CA ILE A 197 28.28 13.94 -11.66
C ILE A 197 27.76 15.38 -11.64
N ALA A 198 26.85 15.70 -10.75
CA ALA A 198 26.27 17.02 -10.55
C ALA A 198 26.42 17.42 -9.09
N LYS A 199 26.40 18.72 -8.82
CA LYS A 199 26.38 19.26 -7.46
C LYS A 199 25.01 19.87 -7.16
N PRO A 200 24.61 19.99 -5.89
CA PRO A 200 23.40 20.73 -5.53
C PRO A 200 23.38 22.18 -6.03
N SER A 201 24.56 22.78 -6.27
CA SER A 201 24.70 24.11 -6.88
C SER A 201 24.25 24.19 -8.34
N ASP A 202 24.13 23.04 -9.01
CA ASP A 202 23.78 22.94 -10.44
C ASP A 202 22.24 22.86 -10.64
N LEU A 203 21.48 22.83 -9.55
CA LEU A 203 20.02 23.03 -9.57
C LEU A 203 19.69 24.49 -9.81
N LEU A 204 18.49 24.77 -10.32
CA LEU A 204 18.00 26.14 -10.46
C LEU A 204 18.06 26.91 -9.12
N PRO A 205 18.48 28.19 -9.11
CA PRO A 205 18.55 28.99 -7.89
C PRO A 205 17.25 29.00 -7.07
N GLU A 206 16.11 29.03 -7.76
CA GLU A 206 14.78 28.98 -7.17
C GLU A 206 14.55 27.68 -6.39
N LEU A 207 14.95 26.54 -6.98
CA LEU A 207 14.78 25.23 -6.38
C LEU A 207 15.74 25.04 -5.19
N GLN A 208 16.96 25.55 -5.29
CA GLN A 208 17.92 25.56 -4.17
C GLN A 208 17.37 26.35 -2.97
N GLY A 209 16.71 27.48 -3.22
CA GLY A 209 16.08 28.29 -2.17
C GLY A 209 14.94 27.57 -1.44
N ARG A 210 14.29 26.61 -2.09
CA ARG A 210 13.22 25.78 -1.51
C ARG A 210 13.70 24.48 -0.87
N LEU A 211 14.98 24.14 -1.01
CA LEU A 211 15.63 22.99 -0.37
C LEU A 211 16.71 23.46 0.64
N PRO A 212 16.31 24.16 1.73
CA PRO A 212 17.26 24.78 2.66
C PRO A 212 17.97 23.76 3.56
N ILE A 213 17.31 22.66 3.90
CA ILE A 213 17.88 21.60 4.75
C ILE A 213 18.66 20.64 3.85
N ARG A 214 19.95 20.50 4.14
CA ARG A 214 20.85 19.59 3.43
C ARG A 214 21.43 18.60 4.43
N VAL A 215 21.38 17.33 4.07
CA VAL A 215 21.95 16.23 4.85
C VAL A 215 22.68 15.30 3.90
N GLU A 216 23.84 14.81 4.34
CA GLU A 216 24.64 13.83 3.61
C GLU A 216 24.57 12.50 4.37
N LEU A 217 24.23 11.42 3.66
CA LEU A 217 24.19 10.08 4.22
C LEU A 217 25.53 9.39 3.94
N ARG A 218 26.10 8.77 4.97
CA ARG A 218 27.33 7.99 4.83
C ARG A 218 27.07 6.66 4.11
N ALA A 219 28.07 6.16 3.39
CA ALA A 219 28.04 4.81 2.86
C ALA A 219 27.96 3.77 3.99
N LEU A 220 27.30 2.65 3.72
CA LEU A 220 27.14 1.54 4.66
C LEU A 220 28.44 0.74 4.80
N THR A 221 28.75 0.34 6.02
CA THR A 221 29.86 -0.58 6.33
C THR A 221 29.38 -2.03 6.42
N GLY A 222 30.30 -3.00 6.47
CA GLY A 222 29.97 -4.42 6.73
C GLY A 222 29.18 -4.62 8.03
N GLU A 223 29.52 -3.87 9.07
CA GLU A 223 28.77 -3.87 10.33
C GLU A 223 27.34 -3.34 10.13
N ASP A 224 27.16 -2.26 9.36
CA ASP A 224 25.83 -1.74 9.05
C ASP A 224 24.99 -2.79 8.28
N PHE A 225 25.59 -3.57 7.36
CA PHE A 225 24.90 -4.67 6.66
C PHE A 225 24.45 -5.77 7.63
N ARG A 226 25.30 -6.20 8.58
CA ARG A 226 24.93 -7.15 9.63
C ARG A 226 23.73 -6.65 10.43
N ARG A 227 23.76 -5.38 10.83
CA ARG A 227 22.65 -4.75 11.57
C ARG A 227 21.37 -4.68 10.75
N ILE A 228 21.45 -4.40 9.45
CA ILE A 228 20.30 -4.40 8.54
C ILE A 228 19.64 -5.79 8.45
N LEU A 229 20.43 -6.87 8.54
CA LEU A 229 19.92 -8.24 8.51
C LEU A 229 19.21 -8.66 9.80
N THR A 230 19.43 -8.00 10.93
CA THR A 230 18.98 -8.48 12.26
C THR A 230 18.14 -7.48 13.07
N GLU A 231 18.42 -6.19 13.00
CA GLU A 231 17.80 -5.18 13.87
C GLU A 231 16.46 -4.62 13.35
N PRO A 232 16.27 -4.34 12.04
CA PRO A 232 14.98 -3.86 11.56
C PRO A 232 13.85 -4.84 11.88
N LYS A 233 12.69 -4.31 12.31
CA LYS A 233 11.51 -5.13 12.70
C LYS A 233 11.12 -6.19 11.68
N ALA A 234 11.26 -5.87 10.39
CA ALA A 234 11.05 -6.78 9.28
C ALA A 234 12.33 -6.88 8.43
N CYS A 235 13.45 -7.26 9.04
CA CYS A 235 14.69 -7.54 8.33
C CYS A 235 14.54 -8.76 7.38
N LEU A 236 15.47 -8.89 6.43
CA LEU A 236 15.40 -9.94 5.40
C LEU A 236 15.34 -11.35 6.01
N ILE A 237 16.16 -11.62 7.03
CA ILE A 237 16.17 -12.91 7.72
C ILE A 237 14.77 -13.24 8.28
N ASN A 238 14.17 -12.31 9.04
CA ASN A 238 12.84 -12.52 9.60
C ASN A 238 11.76 -12.72 8.52
N GLN A 239 11.89 -12.03 7.39
CA GLN A 239 10.99 -12.21 6.25
C GLN A 239 11.10 -13.63 5.68
N TYR A 240 12.31 -14.13 5.40
CA TYR A 240 12.51 -15.49 4.85
C TYR A 240 12.14 -16.59 5.84
N VAL A 241 12.44 -16.43 7.13
CA VAL A 241 12.00 -17.37 8.17
C VAL A 241 10.47 -17.44 8.22
N ALA A 242 9.79 -16.29 8.13
CA ALA A 242 8.33 -16.26 8.10
C ALA A 242 7.74 -16.83 6.81
N LEU A 243 8.37 -16.60 5.65
CA LEU A 243 7.97 -17.16 4.36
C LEU A 243 8.12 -18.69 4.36
N MET A 244 9.26 -19.25 4.73
CA MET A 244 9.41 -20.72 4.75
C MET A 244 8.46 -21.41 5.73
N LYS A 245 8.12 -20.73 6.83
CA LYS A 245 7.14 -21.23 7.78
C LYS A 245 5.75 -21.43 7.18
N THR A 246 5.38 -20.73 6.08
CA THR A 246 4.09 -20.98 5.42
C THR A 246 4.03 -22.34 4.75
N GLU A 247 5.18 -22.89 4.36
CA GLU A 247 5.34 -24.26 3.83
C GLU A 247 5.61 -25.29 4.94
N GLY A 248 5.60 -24.86 6.21
CA GLY A 248 5.91 -25.73 7.36
C GLY A 248 7.40 -26.05 7.54
N LEU A 249 8.29 -25.34 6.84
CA LEU A 249 9.73 -25.44 6.99
C LEU A 249 10.25 -24.41 8.00
N THR A 250 11.08 -24.83 8.96
CA THR A 250 11.71 -23.91 9.92
C THR A 250 13.11 -23.56 9.43
N LEU A 251 13.39 -22.26 9.24
CA LEU A 251 14.73 -21.76 8.95
C LEU A 251 15.39 -21.17 10.20
N GLU A 252 16.66 -21.49 10.40
CA GLU A 252 17.50 -20.91 11.45
C GLU A 252 18.79 -20.37 10.85
N PHE A 253 19.15 -19.12 11.17
CA PHE A 253 20.41 -18.52 10.74
C PHE A 253 21.35 -18.43 11.95
N THR A 254 22.57 -18.95 11.81
CA THR A 254 23.60 -18.79 12.84
C THR A 254 24.28 -17.43 12.69
N GLU A 255 24.89 -16.91 13.76
CA GLU A 255 25.58 -15.61 13.72
C GLU A 255 26.70 -15.55 12.65
N ASP A 256 27.44 -16.65 12.44
CA ASP A 256 28.48 -16.71 11.41
C ASP A 256 27.93 -16.75 9.98
N SER A 257 26.68 -17.19 9.79
CA SER A 257 25.99 -17.06 8.49
C SER A 257 25.69 -15.60 8.17
N ILE A 258 25.25 -14.82 9.17
CA ILE A 258 24.90 -13.40 9.03
C ILE A 258 26.14 -12.59 8.69
N ASP A 259 27.25 -12.87 9.38
CA ASP A 259 28.55 -12.28 9.08
C ASP A 259 29.00 -12.63 7.65
N ALA A 260 28.89 -13.90 7.24
CA ALA A 260 29.26 -14.32 5.90
C ALA A 260 28.41 -13.63 4.80
N ILE A 261 27.10 -13.47 5.02
CA ILE A 261 26.20 -12.77 4.09
C ILE A 261 26.61 -11.30 3.95
N ALA A 262 26.88 -10.64 5.07
CA ALA A 262 27.29 -9.24 5.07
C ALA A 262 28.64 -9.03 4.36
N ASP A 263 29.63 -9.89 4.65
CA ASP A 263 30.96 -9.82 4.04
C ASP A 263 30.90 -10.00 2.52
N ILE A 264 30.15 -11.00 2.05
CA ILE A 264 29.93 -11.24 0.62
C ILE A 264 29.27 -10.04 -0.04
N ALA A 265 28.25 -9.44 0.57
CA ALA A 265 27.58 -8.28 0.01
C ALA A 265 28.53 -7.07 -0.12
N VAL A 266 29.44 -6.88 0.84
CA VAL A 266 30.49 -5.84 0.77
C VAL A 266 31.50 -6.15 -0.34
N GLU A 267 31.95 -7.40 -0.45
CA GLU A 267 32.91 -7.85 -1.46
C GLU A 267 32.36 -7.65 -2.89
N VAL A 268 31.11 -8.04 -3.15
CA VAL A 268 30.47 -7.87 -4.46
C VAL A 268 30.24 -6.38 -4.78
N ASN A 269 29.83 -5.58 -3.80
CA ASN A 269 29.69 -4.13 -3.99
C ASN A 269 31.03 -3.44 -4.30
N THR A 270 32.15 -3.99 -3.82
CA THR A 270 33.49 -3.45 -4.08
C THR A 270 34.06 -3.90 -5.42
N SER A 271 33.78 -5.14 -5.84
CA SER A 271 34.34 -5.74 -7.05
C SER A 271 33.56 -5.45 -8.33
N VAL A 272 32.26 -5.16 -8.22
CA VAL A 272 31.37 -4.97 -9.39
C VAL A 272 30.80 -3.56 -9.45
N GLU A 273 29.67 -3.33 -8.79
CA GLU A 273 28.95 -2.06 -8.73
C GLU A 273 28.32 -1.97 -7.34
N ASN A 274 28.52 -0.84 -6.67
CA ASN A 274 27.97 -0.63 -5.34
C ASN A 274 26.51 -0.19 -5.45
N ILE A 275 25.60 -1.14 -5.21
CA ILE A 275 24.16 -0.90 -5.14
C ILE A 275 23.65 -0.76 -3.69
N GLY A 276 24.58 -0.65 -2.72
CA GLY A 276 24.30 -0.49 -1.30
C GLY A 276 23.61 -1.70 -0.68
N ALA A 277 22.66 -1.44 0.24
CA ALA A 277 21.87 -2.44 0.96
C ALA A 277 21.11 -3.42 0.05
N ARG A 278 20.79 -3.02 -1.19
CA ARG A 278 20.04 -3.86 -2.15
C ARG A 278 20.78 -5.17 -2.46
N ARG A 279 22.11 -5.18 -2.37
CA ARG A 279 22.93 -6.38 -2.57
C ARG A 279 22.58 -7.52 -1.60
N LEU A 280 22.11 -7.21 -0.40
CA LEU A 280 21.68 -8.24 0.55
C LEU A 280 20.49 -9.05 0.01
N MET A 281 19.62 -8.45 -0.80
CA MET A 281 18.44 -9.16 -1.33
C MET A 281 18.87 -10.26 -2.31
N THR A 282 19.68 -9.90 -3.31
CA THR A 282 20.15 -10.85 -4.33
C THR A 282 21.05 -11.94 -3.74
N VAL A 283 21.90 -11.60 -2.77
CA VAL A 283 22.69 -12.57 -2.00
C VAL A 283 21.79 -13.54 -1.23
N MET A 284 20.77 -13.03 -0.52
CA MET A 284 19.83 -13.87 0.23
C MET A 284 18.99 -14.78 -0.68
N GLU A 285 18.47 -14.23 -1.77
CA GLU A 285 17.71 -15.01 -2.77
C GLU A 285 18.56 -16.16 -3.31
N ARG A 286 19.84 -15.92 -3.60
CA ARG A 286 20.73 -16.95 -4.12
C ARG A 286 21.04 -18.05 -3.10
N ILE A 287 21.24 -17.70 -1.83
CA ILE A 287 21.49 -18.69 -0.75
C ILE A 287 20.29 -19.61 -0.54
N LEU A 288 19.08 -19.04 -0.65
CA LEU A 288 17.83 -19.73 -0.34
C LEU A 288 17.12 -20.31 -1.55
N ASP A 289 17.68 -20.18 -2.76
CA ASP A 289 17.07 -20.61 -4.03
C ASP A 289 16.61 -22.08 -3.97
N GLU A 290 17.54 -22.99 -3.66
CA GLU A 290 17.27 -24.44 -3.56
C GLU A 290 16.30 -24.76 -2.42
N ILE A 291 16.50 -24.15 -1.25
CA ILE A 291 15.63 -24.35 -0.08
C ILE A 291 14.21 -23.91 -0.38
N SER A 292 14.04 -22.75 -1.03
CA SER A 292 12.74 -22.21 -1.37
C SER A 292 12.03 -23.06 -2.42
N PHE A 293 12.77 -23.69 -3.32
CA PHE A 293 12.22 -24.61 -4.31
C PHE A 293 11.73 -25.92 -3.68
N GLU A 294 12.50 -26.47 -2.74
CA GLU A 294 12.19 -27.75 -2.08
C GLU A 294 11.27 -27.60 -0.85
N ALA A 295 10.95 -26.37 -0.43
CA ALA A 295 10.26 -26.11 0.84
C ALA A 295 8.96 -26.90 1.02
N GLY A 296 8.16 -27.06 -0.05
CA GLY A 296 6.89 -27.79 -0.01
C GLY A 296 7.04 -29.30 0.26
N ASP A 297 8.19 -29.88 -0.09
CA ASP A 297 8.49 -31.30 0.11
C ASP A 297 9.15 -31.56 1.47
N ARG A 298 9.54 -30.51 2.20
CA ARG A 298 10.33 -30.56 3.44
C ARG A 298 9.55 -30.13 4.68
N HIS A 299 8.24 -30.35 4.67
CA HIS A 299 7.35 -29.94 5.76
C HIS A 299 7.74 -30.57 7.10
N GLY A 300 7.92 -29.73 8.13
CA GLY A 300 8.29 -30.15 9.48
C GLY A 300 9.79 -30.28 9.72
N GLU A 301 10.62 -30.04 8.69
CA GLU A 301 12.07 -30.00 8.85
C GLU A 301 12.55 -28.66 9.42
N THR A 302 13.74 -28.69 10.02
CA THR A 302 14.50 -27.48 10.41
C THR A 302 15.78 -27.44 9.62
N VAL A 303 16.02 -26.34 8.92
CA VAL A 303 17.22 -26.10 8.13
C VAL A 303 18.01 -24.97 8.77
N THR A 304 19.22 -25.30 9.21
CA THR A 304 20.15 -24.34 9.79
C THR A 304 21.11 -23.86 8.70
N ILE A 305 21.12 -22.55 8.47
CA ILE A 305 22.05 -21.86 7.58
C ILE A 305 23.23 -21.39 8.41
N ASP A 306 24.39 -21.97 8.15
CA ASP A 306 25.66 -21.58 8.76
C ASP A 306 26.58 -20.83 7.77
N GLY A 307 27.71 -20.31 8.26
CA GLY A 307 28.65 -19.60 7.40
C GLY A 307 29.31 -20.49 6.34
N ALA A 308 29.38 -21.80 6.55
CA ALA A 308 29.90 -22.74 5.55
C ALA A 308 28.91 -22.89 4.40
N TYR A 309 27.62 -23.09 4.71
CA TYR A 309 26.53 -23.14 3.74
C TYR A 309 26.51 -21.89 2.86
N VAL A 310 26.57 -20.70 3.46
CA VAL A 310 26.60 -19.42 2.73
C VAL A 310 27.78 -19.35 1.76
N ARG A 311 28.99 -19.73 2.20
CA ARG A 311 30.20 -19.69 1.37
C ARG A 311 30.19 -20.74 0.27
N GLU A 312 29.58 -21.90 0.48
CA GLU A 312 29.45 -22.92 -0.55
C GLU A 312 28.52 -22.44 -1.68
N HIS A 313 27.39 -21.82 -1.35
CA HIS A 313 26.36 -21.44 -2.32
C HIS A 313 26.68 -20.15 -3.09
N ILE A 314 27.56 -19.29 -2.57
CA ILE A 314 27.95 -18.02 -3.22
C ILE A 314 29.46 -17.90 -3.50
N GLY A 315 30.32 -18.64 -2.81
CA GLY A 315 31.77 -18.37 -2.79
C GLY A 315 32.47 -18.38 -4.15
N ASP A 316 31.99 -19.19 -5.10
CA ASP A 316 32.54 -19.22 -6.46
C ASP A 316 31.96 -18.12 -7.36
N LEU A 317 30.72 -17.68 -7.10
CA LEU A 317 30.09 -16.57 -7.82
C LEU A 317 30.69 -15.22 -7.45
N ALA A 318 30.90 -14.98 -6.14
CA ALA A 318 31.45 -13.72 -5.64
C ALA A 318 32.88 -13.45 -6.17
N LYS A 319 33.67 -14.50 -6.41
CA LYS A 319 35.04 -14.38 -6.94
C LYS A 319 35.10 -14.09 -8.43
N ASN A 320 34.02 -14.34 -9.17
CA ASN A 320 33.97 -14.08 -10.61
C ASN A 320 33.12 -12.83 -10.88
N ALA A 321 33.79 -11.72 -11.17
CA ALA A 321 33.16 -10.42 -11.42
C ALA A 321 32.16 -10.44 -12.58
N ASP A 322 32.36 -11.29 -13.59
CA ASP A 322 31.44 -11.38 -14.72
C ASP A 322 30.17 -12.15 -14.35
N LEU A 323 30.29 -13.28 -13.64
CA LEU A 323 29.12 -14.02 -13.11
C LEU A 323 28.36 -13.20 -12.07
N SER A 324 29.07 -12.51 -11.18
CA SER A 324 28.47 -11.62 -10.19
C SER A 324 27.61 -10.52 -10.83
N LYS A 325 28.00 -9.96 -11.98
CA LYS A 325 27.17 -8.95 -12.68
C LYS A 325 25.81 -9.45 -13.14
N PHE A 326 25.68 -10.74 -13.44
CA PHE A 326 24.45 -11.32 -13.98
C PHE A 326 23.59 -11.99 -12.92
N ILE A 327 24.21 -12.51 -11.85
CA ILE A 327 23.53 -13.36 -10.87
C ILE A 327 23.36 -12.67 -9.51
N LEU A 328 24.26 -11.75 -9.15
CA LEU A 328 24.29 -11.12 -7.83
C LEU A 328 24.05 -9.63 -7.88
#